data_AF-A0A6A4G7H0-F1
#
_entry.id   AF-A0A6A4G7H0-F1
#
_cell.length_a   1.000
_cell.length_b   1.000
_cell.length_c   1.000
_cell.angle_alpha   90.00
_cell.angle_beta   90.00
_cell.angle_gamma   90.00
#
_symmetry.space_group_name_H-M   'P 1'
#
loop_
_entity.id
_entity.type
_entity.pdbx_description
1 polymer ?
#
loop_
_entity_poly.entity_id
_entity_poly.type
_entity_poly.pdbx_seq_one_letter_code
_entity_poly.pdbx_strand_id
1 'polypeptide(L)'
;MTRTLGATPKIRVAVVVFLTTLSIWALWEDPEVLVQSRNPYSQHAARLSPDEVAERVAAVPLYQRQTLRALEAASGIPKSTLQRHCKSKVIRRYICRVKPTLSDAHKL
;
A
#
# COMPACT_ATOMS: atom_id res chain seq x y z
N MET A 1 30.92 25.03 48.38
CA MET A 1 29.59 24.38 48.40
C MET A 1 28.89 24.69 47.08
N THR A 2 28.92 23.76 46.12
CA THR A 2 28.31 23.93 44.80
C THR A 2 26.82 23.60 44.89
N ARG A 3 25.97 24.63 44.85
CA ARG A 3 24.51 24.46 44.80
C ARG A 3 24.10 24.03 43.38
N THR A 4 23.76 22.76 43.22
CA THR A 4 23.07 22.25 42.04
C THR A 4 21.63 22.81 42.05
N LEU A 5 21.40 23.88 41.31
CA LEU A 5 20.04 24.37 41.05
C LEU A 5 19.34 23.36 40.13
N GLY A 6 18.56 22.45 40.72
CA GLY A 6 17.70 21.55 39.98
C GLY A 6 16.71 22.35 39.14
N ALA A 7 16.85 22.29 37.81
CA ALA A 7 15.95 22.96 36.89
C ALA A 7 14.51 22.48 37.13
N THR A 8 13.62 23.42 37.45
CA THR A 8 12.20 23.14 37.68
C THR A 8 11.59 22.53 36.41
N PRO A 9 10.59 21.63 36.51
CA PRO A 9 10.05 20.89 35.37
C PRO A 9 9.54 21.81 34.24
N LYS A 10 9.04 23.01 34.57
CA LYS A 10 8.61 24.02 33.60
C LYS A 10 9.75 24.53 32.72
N ILE A 11 10.93 24.75 33.30
CA ILE A 11 12.12 25.20 32.55
C ILE A 11 12.60 24.10 31.61
N ARG A 12 12.56 22.83 32.05
CA ARG A 12 12.95 21.70 31.21
C ARG A 12 12.02 21.54 29.99
N VAL A 13 10.70 21.67 30.18
CA VAL A 13 9.73 21.62 29.08
C VAL A 13 9.90 22.79 28.11
N ALA A 14 10.06 24.02 28.63
CA ALA A 14 10.27 25.20 27.79
C ALA A 14 11.53 25.09 26.92
N VAL A 15 12.63 24.58 27.50
CA VAL A 15 13.89 24.34 26.77
C VAL A 15 13.71 23.27 25.69
N VAL A 16 13.01 22.17 25.99
CA VAL A 16 12.74 21.11 24.99
C VAL A 16 11.90 21.65 23.82
N VAL A 17 10.82 22.37 24.12
CA VAL A 17 9.97 22.97 23.07
C VAL A 17 10.76 23.94 22.21
N PHE A 18 11.53 24.85 22.83
CA PHE A 18 12.34 25.82 22.11
C PHE A 18 13.38 25.16 21.18
N LEU A 19 14.10 24.15 21.67
CA LEU A 19 15.06 23.40 20.87
C LEU A 19 14.40 22.64 19.71
N THR A 20 13.22 22.03 19.93
CA THR A 20 12.48 21.37 18.83
C THR A 20 12.01 22.36 17.78
N THR A 21 11.54 23.55 18.18
CA THR A 21 11.13 24.58 17.22
C THR A 21 12.31 25.05 16.38
N LEU A 22 13.46 25.36 16.99
CA LEU A 22 14.67 25.75 16.26
C LEU A 22 15.13 24.66 15.29
N SER A 23 15.05 23.39 15.68
CA SER A 23 15.41 22.27 14.80
C SER A 23 14.47 22.13 13.59
N ILE A 24 13.17 22.44 13.76
CA ILE A 24 12.19 22.42 12.65
C ILE A 24 12.46 23.59 11.69
N TRP A 25 12.78 24.77 12.21
CA TRP A 25 13.15 25.92 11.38
C TRP A 25 14.43 25.65 10.58
N ALA A 26 15.44 25.03 11.19
CA ALA A 26 16.66 24.62 10.50
C ALA A 26 16.40 23.58 9.38
N LEU A 27 15.44 22.67 9.57
CA LEU A 27 15.01 21.73 8.53
C LEU A 27 14.24 22.41 7.38
N TRP A 28 13.60 23.57 7.62
CA TRP A 28 12.90 24.31 6.57
C TRP A 28 13.85 25.13 5.69
N GLU A 29 15.00 25.54 6.22
CA GLU A 29 16.04 26.27 5.47
C GLU A 29 16.92 25.33 4.62
N ASP A 30 16.86 24.02 4.87
CA ASP A 30 17.61 23.02 4.12
C ASP A 30 16.84 22.57 2.85
N PRO A 31 17.31 22.92 1.64
CA PRO A 31 16.66 22.51 0.39
C PRO A 31 16.68 20.98 0.18
N GLU A 32 17.60 20.26 0.85
CA GLU A 32 17.69 18.80 0.76
C GLU A 32 16.51 18.11 1.45
N VAL A 33 15.85 18.76 2.41
CA VAL A 33 14.66 18.20 3.10
C VAL A 33 13.50 17.99 2.14
N LEU A 34 13.39 18.79 1.08
CA LEU A 34 12.39 18.61 0.02
C LEU A 34 12.72 17.44 -0.91
N VAL A 35 13.99 17.04 -0.98
CA VAL A 35 14.50 15.95 -1.83
C VAL A 35 14.58 14.62 -1.07
N GLN A 36 14.52 14.64 0.26
CA GLN A 36 14.54 13.45 1.08
C GLN A 36 13.41 12.47 0.71
N SER A 37 13.79 11.20 0.51
CA SER A 37 12.82 10.14 0.28
C SER A 37 11.89 10.04 1.48
N ARG A 38 10.59 10.17 1.23
CA ARG A 38 9.56 10.04 2.26
C ARG A 38 9.69 8.68 2.94
N ASN A 39 9.65 8.64 4.28
CA ASN A 39 9.66 7.38 5.02
C ASN A 39 8.57 6.45 4.47
N PRO A 40 8.90 5.19 4.13
CA PRO A 40 7.92 4.27 3.59
C PRO A 40 6.81 4.09 4.61
N TYR A 41 5.56 4.11 4.13
CA TYR A 41 4.43 3.83 4.99
C TYR A 41 4.58 2.44 5.60
N SER A 42 4.32 2.31 6.91
CA SER A 42 4.38 1.01 7.60
C SER A 42 3.51 0.00 6.86
N GLN A 43 4.14 -1.04 6.31
CA GLN A 43 3.42 -2.05 5.56
C GLN A 43 2.74 -2.99 6.55
N HIS A 44 1.42 -2.85 6.71
CA HIS A 44 0.64 -3.83 7.46
C HIS A 44 0.78 -5.21 6.82
N ALA A 45 1.03 -6.22 7.65
CA ALA A 45 1.09 -7.61 7.21
C ALA A 45 -0.20 -7.98 6.48
N ALA A 46 -0.07 -8.65 5.33
CA ALA A 46 -1.21 -9.18 4.61
C ALA A 46 -1.91 -10.23 5.50
N ARG A 47 -3.23 -10.10 5.65
CA ARG A 47 -4.02 -11.03 6.49
C ARG A 47 -4.12 -12.43 5.90
N LEU A 48 -3.95 -12.56 4.57
CA LEU A 48 -3.98 -13.83 3.84
C LEU A 48 -2.61 -14.10 3.22
N SER A 49 -2.17 -15.35 3.29
CA SER A 49 -0.95 -15.76 2.61
C SER A 49 -1.17 -15.81 1.09
N PRO A 50 -0.11 -15.61 0.28
CA PRO A 50 -0.20 -15.75 -1.17
C PRO A 50 -0.72 -17.12 -1.62
N ASP A 51 -0.31 -18.18 -0.92
CA ASP A 51 -0.65 -19.56 -1.26
C ASP A 51 -2.13 -19.86 -0.96
N GLU A 52 -2.64 -19.41 0.19
CA GLU A 52 -4.05 -19.54 0.55
C GLU A 52 -4.96 -18.83 -0.45
N VAL A 53 -4.53 -17.65 -0.92
CA VAL A 53 -5.24 -16.91 -1.98
C VAL A 53 -5.23 -17.68 -3.29
N ALA A 54 -4.09 -18.28 -3.67
CA ALA A 54 -3.98 -19.05 -4.90
C ALA A 54 -4.88 -20.29 -4.88
N GLU A 55 -4.90 -21.03 -3.77
CA GLU A 55 -5.76 -22.20 -3.60
C GLU A 55 -7.25 -21.85 -3.68
N ARG A 56 -7.69 -20.80 -2.98
CA ARG A 56 -9.10 -20.36 -3.03
C ARG A 56 -9.50 -19.92 -4.42
N VAL A 57 -8.65 -19.17 -5.12
CA VAL A 57 -8.94 -18.76 -6.50
C VAL A 57 -8.92 -19.96 -7.45
N ALA A 58 -8.06 -20.96 -7.22
CA ALA A 58 -8.01 -22.20 -7.99
C ALA A 58 -9.23 -23.11 -7.78
N ALA A 59 -9.92 -23.02 -6.63
CA ALA A 59 -11.16 -23.75 -6.37
C ALA A 59 -12.38 -23.15 -7.09
N VAL A 60 -12.38 -21.86 -7.42
CA VAL A 60 -13.53 -21.17 -8.06
C VAL A 60 -13.69 -21.62 -9.51
N PRO A 61 -14.89 -21.99 -10.02
CA PRO A 61 -15.07 -22.32 -11.44
C PRO A 61 -14.66 -21.19 -12.40
N LEU A 62 -14.13 -21.53 -13.58
CA LEU A 62 -13.59 -20.53 -14.54
C LEU A 62 -14.59 -19.43 -14.93
N TYR A 63 -15.86 -19.77 -15.09
CA TYR A 63 -16.90 -18.80 -15.46
C TYR A 63 -17.12 -17.72 -14.39
N GLN A 64 -16.81 -18.01 -13.12
CA GLN A 64 -16.92 -17.05 -12.00
C GLN A 64 -15.64 -16.21 -11.81
N ARG A 65 -14.53 -16.55 -12.47
CA ARG A 65 -13.25 -15.81 -12.40
C ARG A 65 -13.17 -14.62 -13.35
N GLN A 66 -14.22 -14.33 -14.12
CA GLN A 66 -14.19 -13.32 -15.18
C GLN A 66 -14.01 -11.89 -14.66
N THR A 67 -14.67 -11.56 -13.55
CA THR A 67 -14.60 -10.23 -12.95
C THR A 67 -14.17 -10.33 -11.50
N LEU A 68 -13.49 -9.30 -11.00
CA LEU A 68 -13.09 -9.26 -9.59
C LEU A 68 -14.29 -9.27 -8.64
N ARG A 69 -15.46 -8.75 -9.07
CA ARG A 69 -16.69 -8.81 -8.26
C ARG A 69 -17.25 -10.22 -8.18
N ALA A 70 -17.30 -10.93 -9.30
CA ALA A 70 -17.74 -12.33 -9.33
C ALA A 70 -16.77 -13.23 -8.53
N LEU A 71 -15.46 -12.98 -8.67
CA LEU A 71 -14.44 -13.71 -7.94
C LEU A 71 -14.51 -13.45 -6.43
N GLU A 72 -14.79 -12.22 -6.00
CA GLU A 72 -15.03 -11.88 -4.59
C GLU A 72 -16.24 -12.64 -4.04
N ALA A 73 -17.36 -12.65 -4.76
CA ALA A 73 -18.56 -13.40 -4.35
C ALA A 73 -18.31 -14.92 -4.25
N ALA A 74 -17.49 -15.48 -5.14
CA ALA A 74 -17.21 -16.91 -5.18
C ALA A 74 -16.11 -17.37 -4.21
N SER A 75 -15.06 -16.57 -4.02
CA SER A 75 -13.89 -16.91 -3.18
C SER A 75 -13.99 -16.42 -1.74
N GLY A 76 -14.93 -15.49 -1.46
CA GLY A 76 -15.04 -14.80 -0.17
C GLY A 76 -13.88 -13.84 0.13
N ILE A 77 -12.98 -13.61 -0.83
CA ILE A 77 -11.84 -12.69 -0.67
C ILE A 77 -12.26 -11.30 -1.11
N PRO A 78 -12.06 -10.25 -0.28
CA PRO A 78 -12.39 -8.89 -0.67
C PRO A 78 -11.69 -8.45 -1.95
N LYS A 79 -12.39 -7.69 -2.79
CA LYS A 79 -11.87 -7.18 -4.08
C LYS A 79 -10.53 -6.44 -3.94
N SER A 80 -10.37 -5.63 -2.88
CA SER A 80 -9.14 -4.87 -2.64
C SER A 80 -7.92 -5.79 -2.40
N THR A 81 -8.12 -6.91 -1.71
CA THR A 81 -7.11 -7.94 -1.48
C THR A 81 -6.75 -8.64 -2.79
N LEU A 82 -7.75 -9.06 -3.58
CA LEU A 82 -7.51 -9.65 -4.90
C LEU A 82 -6.73 -8.70 -5.84
N GLN A 83 -7.06 -7.40 -5.84
CA GLN A 83 -6.33 -6.40 -6.62
C GLN A 83 -4.87 -6.26 -6.21
N ARG A 84 -4.59 -6.29 -4.90
CA ARG A 84 -3.23 -6.27 -4.36
C ARG A 84 -2.43 -7.50 -4.84
N HIS A 85 -3.01 -8.70 -4.74
CA HIS A 85 -2.34 -9.93 -5.17
C HIS A 85 -2.16 -10.03 -6.69
N CYS A 86 -3.06 -9.41 -7.48
CA CYS A 86 -2.84 -9.20 -8.91
C CYS A 86 -1.66 -8.27 -9.19
N LYS A 87 -1.52 -7.17 -8.42
CA LYS A 87 -0.41 -6.22 -8.56
C LYS A 87 0.93 -6.86 -8.15
N SER A 88 0.93 -7.69 -7.11
CA SER A 88 2.11 -8.44 -6.66
C SER A 88 2.42 -9.68 -7.49
N LYS A 89 1.65 -9.94 -8.57
CA LYS A 89 1.82 -11.06 -9.51
C LYS A 89 1.65 -12.46 -8.89
N VAL A 90 1.01 -12.57 -7.73
CA VAL A 90 0.63 -13.85 -7.10
C VAL A 90 -0.48 -14.51 -7.90
N ILE A 91 -1.49 -13.72 -8.29
CA ILE A 91 -2.51 -14.13 -9.26
C ILE A 91 -2.27 -13.34 -10.55
N ARG A 92 -2.32 -14.00 -11.70
CA ARG A 92 -2.25 -13.32 -13.01
C ARG A 92 -3.64 -13.08 -13.57
N ARG A 93 -3.91 -11.84 -13.98
CA ARG A 93 -5.09 -11.52 -14.78
C ARG A 93 -4.85 -11.98 -16.21
N TYR A 94 -5.61 -12.97 -16.66
CA TYR A 94 -5.63 -13.37 -18.07
C TYR A 94 -6.67 -12.54 -18.83
N ILE A 95 -6.31 -12.09 -20.03
CA ILE A 95 -7.23 -11.37 -20.93
C ILE A 95 -7.13 -12.07 -22.28
N CYS A 96 -8.16 -12.84 -22.63
CA CYS A 96 -8.31 -13.33 -24.00
C CYS A 96 -8.82 -12.19 -24.87
N ARG A 97 -8.08 -11.83 -25.92
CA ARG A 97 -8.63 -11.04 -27.02
C ARG A 97 -8.72 -11.96 -28.22
N VAL A 98 -9.91 -12.49 -28.47
CA VAL A 98 -10.18 -13.13 -29.76
C VAL A 98 -10.32 -12.00 -30.76
N LYS A 99 -9.40 -11.93 -31.73
CA LYS A 99 -9.59 -11.03 -32.87
C LYS A 99 -10.80 -11.57 -33.62
N PRO A 100 -11.90 -10.81 -33.76
CA PRO A 100 -13.01 -11.28 -34.56
C PRO A 100 -12.50 -11.48 -35.98
N THR A 101 -12.45 -12.72 -36.43
CA THR A 101 -12.20 -13.03 -37.84
C THR A 101 -13.50 -12.72 -38.56
N LEU A 102 -13.58 -11.57 -39.22
CA LEU A 102 -14.70 -11.28 -40.12
C LEU A 102 -14.68 -12.35 -41.22
N SER A 103 -15.75 -13.14 -41.30
CA SER A 103 -15.97 -14.00 -42.46
C SER A 103 -16.12 -13.13 -43.70
N ASP A 104 -15.86 -13.68 -44.89
CA ASP A 104 -15.90 -12.91 -46.14
C ASP A 104 -17.27 -12.25 -46.38
N ALA A 105 -18.35 -12.83 -45.84
CA ALA A 105 -19.69 -12.25 -45.85
C ALA A 105 -19.83 -10.90 -45.10
N HIS A 106 -18.88 -10.56 -44.23
CA HIS A 106 -18.89 -9.35 -43.40
C HIS A 106 -17.73 -8.41 -43.71
N LYS A 107 -17.00 -8.64 -44.81
CA LYS A 107 -16.03 -7.70 -45.35
C LYS A 107 -16.78 -6.80 -46.34
N LEU A 108 -16.95 -5.53 -45.98
CA LEU A 108 -17.50 -4.50 -46.87
C LEU A 108 -16.54 -4.22 -48.03
#